data_AF-A0A383UQJ7-F1
#
_entry.id   AF-A0A383UQJ7-F1
#
_cell.length_a   1.000
_cell.length_b   1.000
_cell.length_c   1.000
_cell.angle_alpha   90.00
_cell.angle_beta   90.00
_cell.angle_gamma   90.00
#
_symmetry.space_group_name_H-M   'P 1'
#
loop_
_entity.id
_entity.type
_entity.pdbx_description
1 polymer ?
#
loop_
_entity_poly.entity_id
_entity_poly.type
_entity_poly.pdbx_seq_one_letter_code
_entity_poly.pdbx_strand_id
1 'polypeptide(L)'
;MLSRTKFVALASAFSSLFVVASAWPINEGATCQQDAWDGDALISIRDQNCGWRGNEYTLWNPNNLPYSGSASGSQSNEFYIRLPRSRPYEAFYAGEMSNNYAVFDRNCNFAKVVYLDYSLAISGTGVDQSVVEDCERGYNPARF
;
A
#
# COMPACT_ATOMS: atom_id res chain seq x y z
N MET A 1 13.27 -26.30 39.66
CA MET A 1 12.59 -26.29 38.35
C MET A 1 11.60 -25.14 38.34
N LEU A 2 11.91 -24.04 37.63
CA LEU A 2 10.95 -22.95 37.44
C LEU A 2 9.89 -23.38 36.40
N SER A 3 8.62 -23.18 36.75
CA SER A 3 7.46 -23.51 35.91
C SER A 3 7.54 -22.84 34.54
N ARG A 4 7.29 -23.61 33.48
CA ARG A 4 7.24 -23.20 32.06
C ARG A 4 6.39 -21.94 31.82
N THR A 5 5.43 -21.64 32.69
CA THR A 5 4.55 -20.47 32.58
C THR A 5 5.28 -19.13 32.79
N LYS A 6 6.39 -19.09 33.54
CA LYS A 6 7.16 -17.84 33.72
C LYS A 6 8.12 -17.55 32.56
N PHE A 7 8.48 -18.57 31.77
CA PHE A 7 9.33 -18.39 30.58
C PHE A 7 8.54 -17.81 29.40
N VAL A 8 7.28 -18.21 29.22
CA VAL A 8 6.40 -17.65 28.18
C VAL A 8 6.07 -16.18 28.48
N ALA A 9 5.84 -15.83 29.75
CA ALA A 9 5.56 -14.44 30.15
C ALA A 9 6.77 -13.51 29.95
N LEU A 10 8.01 -14.02 30.02
CA LEU A 10 9.21 -13.24 29.71
C LEU A 10 9.44 -13.11 28.20
N ALA A 11 9.16 -14.16 27.41
CA ALA A 11 9.28 -14.09 25.94
C ALA A 11 8.24 -13.15 25.31
N SER A 12 7.03 -13.05 25.87
CA SER A 12 6.01 -12.09 25.44
C SER A 12 6.27 -10.64 25.86
N ALA A 13 7.15 -10.43 26.85
CA ALA A 13 7.52 -9.09 27.34
C ALA A 13 8.85 -8.59 26.73
N PHE A 14 9.73 -9.48 26.25
CA PHE A 14 11.04 -9.15 25.68
C PHE A 14 11.13 -9.18 24.15
N SER A 15 10.04 -9.39 23.43
CA SER A 15 9.86 -8.89 22.04
C SER A 15 9.08 -7.56 22.05
N SER A 16 9.31 -6.70 23.04
CA SER A 16 10.19 -5.55 22.83
C SER A 16 9.99 -4.86 21.47
N LEU A 17 9.47 -3.64 21.56
CA LEU A 17 10.22 -2.47 21.07
C LEU A 17 10.46 -2.36 19.56
N PHE A 18 9.51 -2.80 18.74
CA PHE A 18 9.32 -2.15 17.44
C PHE A 18 8.06 -1.32 17.52
N VAL A 19 8.22 0.00 17.49
CA VAL A 19 7.16 0.91 17.06
C VAL A 19 6.83 0.50 15.63
N VAL A 20 5.93 -0.47 15.46
CA VAL A 20 5.32 -0.72 14.17
C VAL A 20 4.39 0.47 14.01
N ALA A 21 4.84 1.51 13.30
CA ALA A 21 3.93 2.44 12.66
C ALA A 21 2.84 1.56 12.05
N SER A 22 1.61 1.65 12.58
CA SER A 22 0.60 0.62 12.34
C SER A 22 0.48 0.39 10.85
N ALA A 23 0.96 -0.75 10.35
CA ALA A 23 0.88 -1.07 8.94
C ALA A 23 -0.60 -0.97 8.58
N TRP A 24 -0.92 -0.08 7.64
CA TRP A 24 -2.30 0.21 7.26
C TRP A 24 -2.93 -1.08 6.72
N PRO A 25 -3.94 -1.64 7.40
CA PRO A 25 -4.61 -2.83 6.91
C PRO A 25 -5.36 -2.50 5.61
N ILE A 26 -5.08 -3.24 4.53
CA ILE A 26 -5.66 -2.98 3.20
C ILE A 26 -7.19 -2.95 3.21
N ASN A 27 -7.83 -3.71 4.11
CA ASN A 27 -9.28 -3.80 4.25
C ASN A 27 -9.95 -2.51 4.78
N GLU A 28 -9.17 -1.57 5.32
CA GLU A 28 -9.73 -0.30 5.79
C GLU A 28 -10.07 0.67 4.65
N GLY A 29 -9.55 0.42 3.44
CA GLY A 29 -9.74 1.31 2.29
C GLY A 29 -8.95 2.61 2.44
N ALA A 30 -9.04 3.47 1.43
CA ALA A 30 -8.32 4.74 1.31
C ALA A 30 -9.19 5.85 0.74
N THR A 31 -8.92 7.08 1.16
CA THR A 31 -9.57 8.29 0.66
C THR A 31 -8.52 9.30 0.25
N CYS A 32 -8.58 9.78 -0.99
CA CYS A 32 -7.57 10.68 -1.53
C CYS A 32 -8.12 11.59 -2.61
N GLN A 33 -7.82 12.88 -2.51
CA GLN A 33 -8.18 13.89 -3.50
C GLN A 33 -9.68 14.03 -3.76
N GLN A 34 -10.26 13.26 -4.68
CA GLN A 34 -11.72 13.20 -4.93
C GLN A 34 -12.19 11.75 -5.07
N ASP A 35 -11.31 10.80 -4.76
CA ASP A 35 -11.49 9.37 -4.98
C ASP A 35 -11.48 8.64 -3.63
N ALA A 36 -12.26 7.57 -3.50
CA ALA A 36 -12.23 6.69 -2.34
C ALA A 36 -12.36 5.23 -2.78
N TRP A 37 -11.50 4.36 -2.24
CA TRP A 37 -11.52 2.91 -2.50
C TRP A 37 -11.78 2.19 -1.20
N ASP A 38 -12.74 1.28 -1.19
CA ASP A 38 -12.93 0.38 -0.07
C ASP A 38 -11.84 -0.72 -0.05
N GLY A 39 -11.86 -1.53 1.00
CA GLY A 39 -10.90 -2.61 1.15
C GLY A 39 -10.97 -3.64 0.02
N ASP A 40 -12.17 -3.97 -0.45
CA ASP A 40 -12.37 -4.97 -1.49
C ASP A 40 -11.81 -4.50 -2.84
N ALA A 41 -11.98 -3.22 -3.18
CA ALA A 41 -11.37 -2.62 -4.37
C ALA A 41 -9.84 -2.68 -4.31
N LEU A 42 -9.22 -2.34 -3.18
CA LEU A 42 -7.77 -2.41 -3.02
C LEU A 42 -7.24 -3.85 -3.05
N ILE A 43 -7.96 -4.79 -2.44
CA ILE A 43 -7.64 -6.24 -2.52
C ILE A 43 -7.75 -6.74 -3.96
N SER A 44 -8.78 -6.35 -4.71
CA SER A 44 -8.92 -6.69 -6.12
C SER A 44 -7.75 -6.15 -6.95
N ILE A 45 -7.30 -4.92 -6.69
CA ILE A 45 -6.12 -4.35 -7.36
C ILE A 45 -4.86 -5.15 -7.02
N ARG A 46 -4.66 -5.52 -5.75
CA ARG A 46 -3.55 -6.41 -5.36
C ARG A 46 -3.61 -7.71 -6.13
N ASP A 47 -4.75 -8.39 -6.13
CA ASP A 47 -4.88 -9.74 -6.70
C ASP A 47 -4.79 -9.75 -8.24
N GLN A 48 -5.05 -8.61 -8.91
CA GLN A 48 -4.77 -8.41 -10.34
C GLN A 48 -3.26 -8.26 -10.64
N ASN A 49 -2.48 -7.77 -9.68
CA ASN A 49 -1.06 -7.49 -9.83
C ASN A 49 -0.16 -8.46 -9.07
N CYS A 50 -0.73 -9.37 -8.28
CA CYS A 50 -0.03 -10.31 -7.41
C CYS A 50 -0.46 -11.75 -7.65
N GLY A 51 0.41 -12.71 -7.32
CA GLY A 51 0.07 -14.12 -7.44
C GLY A 51 1.18 -15.03 -6.95
N TRP A 52 0.83 -16.32 -6.86
CA TRP A 52 1.74 -17.36 -6.40
C TRP A 52 2.77 -17.71 -7.47
N ARG A 53 4.05 -17.60 -7.13
CA ARG A 53 5.18 -18.13 -7.89
C ARG A 53 5.93 -19.12 -7.02
N GLY A 54 5.62 -20.41 -7.17
CA GLY A 54 6.04 -21.43 -6.21
C GLY A 54 5.36 -21.19 -4.86
N ASN A 55 6.14 -21.03 -3.79
CA ASN A 55 5.63 -20.86 -2.42
C ASN A 55 5.54 -19.40 -1.97
N GLU A 56 5.78 -18.43 -2.87
CA GLU A 56 5.79 -17.01 -2.55
C GLU A 56 4.66 -16.28 -3.28
N TYR A 57 3.91 -15.43 -2.56
CA TYR A 57 2.96 -14.50 -3.14
C TYR A 57 3.71 -13.21 -3.50
N THR A 58 3.78 -12.87 -4.78
CA THR A 58 4.67 -11.81 -5.30
C THR A 58 4.02 -11.04 -6.45
N LEU A 59 4.52 -9.82 -6.70
CA LEU A 59 4.09 -8.98 -7.82
C LEU A 59 4.38 -9.64 -9.19
N TRP A 60 3.42 -9.57 -10.11
CA TRP A 60 3.61 -9.89 -11.52
C TRP A 60 4.20 -8.66 -12.23
N ASN A 61 5.45 -8.80 -12.68
CA ASN A 61 6.18 -7.78 -13.46
C ASN A 61 6.59 -6.51 -12.69
N PRO A 62 7.29 -6.63 -11.53
CA PRO A 62 7.76 -5.48 -10.76
C PRO A 62 8.67 -4.53 -11.57
N ASN A 63 9.35 -5.02 -12.61
CA ASN A 63 10.24 -4.22 -13.46
C ASN A 63 9.50 -3.19 -14.34
N ASN A 64 8.19 -3.35 -14.53
CA ASN A 64 7.36 -2.43 -15.32
C ASN A 64 6.59 -1.44 -14.43
N LEU A 65 6.74 -1.54 -13.11
CA LEU A 65 6.08 -0.66 -12.16
C LEU A 65 7.06 0.45 -11.74
N PRO A 66 6.56 1.68 -11.54
CA PRO A 66 7.34 2.72 -10.86
C PRO A 66 7.75 2.23 -9.46
N TYR A 67 8.98 2.51 -9.05
CA TYR A 67 9.48 2.19 -7.71
C TYR A 67 10.31 3.34 -7.13
N SER A 68 10.31 3.52 -5.80
CA SER A 68 11.01 4.63 -5.10
C SER A 68 12.30 4.21 -4.37
N GLY A 69 12.79 3.00 -4.64
CA GLY A 69 13.94 2.41 -3.94
C GLY A 69 13.54 1.79 -2.59
N SER A 70 14.51 1.63 -1.67
CA SER A 70 14.24 1.13 -0.32
C SER A 70 13.47 2.17 0.48
N ALA A 71 12.30 1.81 1.00
CA ALA A 71 11.59 2.66 1.94
C ALA A 71 12.45 2.92 3.18
N SER A 72 12.44 4.16 3.69
CA SER A 72 13.14 4.47 4.94
C SER A 72 12.57 3.60 6.07
N GLY A 73 13.37 2.66 6.58
CA GLY A 73 12.97 1.73 7.64
C GLY A 73 12.39 0.38 7.19
N SER A 74 12.24 0.11 5.89
CA SER A 74 11.95 -1.23 5.36
C SER A 74 13.03 -1.68 4.37
N GLN A 75 13.42 -2.97 4.44
CA GLN A 75 14.39 -3.57 3.53
C GLN A 75 13.80 -3.86 2.14
N SER A 76 12.51 -3.58 1.91
CA SER A 76 11.81 -3.90 0.67
C SER A 76 11.60 -2.67 -0.22
N ASN A 77 11.80 -2.84 -1.52
CA ASN A 77 11.48 -1.83 -2.52
C ASN A 77 9.96 -1.57 -2.54
N GLU A 78 9.55 -0.30 -2.60
CA GLU A 78 8.16 0.10 -2.78
C GLU A 78 7.82 0.24 -4.27
N PHE A 79 6.78 -0.47 -4.69
CA PHE A 79 6.23 -0.44 -6.04
C PHE A 79 4.87 0.24 -6.03
N TYR A 80 4.62 1.05 -7.05
CA TYR A 80 3.44 1.90 -7.13
C TYR A 80 2.52 1.38 -8.24
N ILE A 81 1.33 0.93 -7.84
CA ILE A 81 0.29 0.46 -8.77
C ILE A 81 -0.77 1.55 -8.89
N ARG A 82 -0.97 2.04 -10.12
CA ARG A 82 -1.91 3.11 -10.40
C ARG A 82 -3.35 2.66 -10.14
N LEU A 83 -4.12 3.48 -9.45
CA LEU A 83 -5.51 3.20 -9.11
C LEU A 83 -6.47 3.82 -10.14
N PRO A 84 -7.57 3.11 -10.48
CA PRO A 84 -8.66 3.71 -11.24
C PRO A 84 -9.33 4.81 -10.42
N ARG A 85 -9.93 5.80 -11.09
CA ARG A 85 -10.82 6.76 -10.45
C ARG A 85 -11.96 6.00 -9.76
N SER A 86 -12.26 6.42 -8.53
CA SER A 86 -13.29 5.80 -7.68
C SER A 86 -14.09 6.90 -7.00
N ARG A 87 -14.49 7.89 -7.80
CA ARG A 87 -15.38 8.96 -7.36
C ARG A 87 -16.78 8.38 -7.20
N PRO A 88 -17.34 8.33 -6.00
CA PRO A 88 -18.61 7.66 -5.73
C PRO A 88 -19.83 8.31 -6.42
N TYR A 89 -19.66 9.49 -7.02
CA TYR A 89 -20.78 10.29 -7.56
C TYR A 89 -20.71 10.58 -9.06
N GLU A 90 -19.69 10.10 -9.77
CA GLU A 90 -19.46 10.48 -11.17
C GLU A 90 -19.22 9.26 -12.07
N ALA A 91 -20.31 8.63 -12.54
CA ALA A 91 -20.25 7.48 -13.46
C ALA A 91 -19.51 7.76 -14.77
N PHE A 92 -19.36 9.03 -15.15
CA PHE A 92 -18.59 9.47 -16.32
C PHE A 92 -17.11 9.06 -16.26
N TYR A 93 -16.52 8.99 -15.07
CA TYR A 93 -15.10 8.67 -14.87
C TYR A 93 -14.82 7.17 -14.70
N ALA A 94 -15.83 6.30 -14.89
CA ALA A 94 -15.68 4.86 -14.79
C ALA A 94 -14.65 4.34 -15.83
N GLY A 95 -13.59 3.71 -15.34
CA GLY A 95 -12.50 3.19 -16.18
C GLY A 95 -11.37 4.19 -16.45
N GLU A 96 -11.48 5.44 -15.99
CA GLU A 96 -10.36 6.37 -16.02
C GLU A 96 -9.33 6.04 -14.93
N MET A 97 -8.05 6.32 -15.19
CA MET A 97 -6.99 6.15 -14.20
C MET A 97 -6.76 7.45 -13.43
N SER A 98 -6.60 7.33 -12.12
CA SER A 98 -6.33 8.47 -11.23
C SER A 98 -4.83 8.75 -11.13
N ASN A 99 -4.45 9.82 -10.42
CA ASN A 99 -3.06 10.07 -10.03
C ASN A 99 -2.75 9.48 -8.63
N ASN A 100 -3.60 8.56 -8.17
CA ASN A 100 -3.42 7.86 -6.90
C ASN A 100 -2.85 6.47 -7.17
N TYR A 101 -2.02 6.00 -6.24
CA TYR A 101 -1.27 4.76 -6.37
C TYR A 101 -1.35 3.97 -5.07
N ALA A 102 -1.64 2.68 -5.18
CA ALA A 102 -1.45 1.75 -4.09
C ALA A 102 0.01 1.29 -4.04
N VAL A 103 0.59 1.35 -2.85
CA VAL A 103 2.00 1.04 -2.60
C VAL A 103 2.10 -0.37 -2.03
N PHE A 104 2.86 -1.21 -2.72
CA PHE A 104 3.14 -2.58 -2.32
C PHE A 104 4.63 -2.85 -2.31
N ASP A 105 5.07 -3.79 -1.49
CA ASP A 105 6.39 -4.38 -1.66
C ASP A 105 6.37 -5.52 -2.70
N ARG A 106 7.56 -6.10 -2.96
CA ARG A 106 7.70 -7.23 -3.89
C ARG A 106 6.85 -8.45 -3.50
N ASN A 107 6.63 -8.64 -2.20
CA ASN A 107 5.87 -9.73 -1.59
C ASN A 107 4.37 -9.39 -1.48
N CYS A 108 3.90 -8.35 -2.16
CA CYS A 108 2.52 -7.92 -2.19
C CYS A 108 1.95 -7.52 -0.82
N ASN A 109 2.82 -7.13 0.11
CA ASN A 109 2.39 -6.48 1.33
C ASN A 109 1.99 -5.05 1.00
N PHE A 110 0.75 -4.71 1.30
CA PHE A 110 0.21 -3.37 1.14
C PHE A 110 0.78 -2.47 2.24
N ALA A 111 1.22 -1.28 1.85
CA ALA A 111 1.72 -0.27 2.78
C ALA A 111 0.73 0.87 2.96
N LYS A 112 0.26 1.46 1.85
CA LYS A 112 -0.57 2.68 1.83
C LYS A 112 -1.08 3.00 0.43
N VAL A 113 -1.94 4.02 0.35
CA VAL A 113 -2.25 4.73 -0.91
C VAL A 113 -1.63 6.12 -0.85
N VAL A 114 -1.12 6.58 -2.00
CA VAL A 114 -0.51 7.90 -2.15
C VAL A 114 -1.04 8.62 -3.39
N TYR A 115 -1.00 9.94 -3.38
CA TYR A 115 -1.17 10.78 -4.56
C TYR A 115 0.20 11.16 -5.11
N LEU A 116 0.37 11.05 -6.43
CA LEU A 116 1.57 11.46 -7.16
C LEU A 116 1.21 12.59 -8.12
N ASP A 117 1.83 13.77 -7.99
CA ASP A 117 1.69 14.81 -9.00
C ASP A 117 2.41 14.40 -10.30
N TYR A 118 1.63 13.92 -11.27
CA TYR A 118 2.11 13.31 -12.50
C TYR A 118 3.02 14.23 -13.34
N SER A 119 2.93 15.55 -13.17
CA SER A 119 3.80 16.49 -13.88
C SER A 119 5.27 16.43 -13.43
N LEU A 120 5.54 15.85 -12.26
CA LEU A 120 6.86 15.80 -11.61
C LEU A 120 7.28 14.40 -11.16
N ALA A 121 6.34 13.46 -10.99
CA ALA A 121 6.55 12.27 -10.16
C ALA A 121 7.11 11.01 -10.83
N ILE A 122 7.00 10.86 -12.17
CA ILE A 122 7.47 9.63 -12.86
C ILE A 122 8.50 10.01 -13.92
N SER A 123 9.77 9.93 -13.53
CA SER A 123 10.93 9.98 -14.43
C SER A 123 11.30 8.55 -14.81
N GLY A 124 10.87 8.07 -15.98
CA GLY A 124 11.12 6.70 -16.41
C GLY A 124 10.43 5.66 -15.50
N THR A 125 11.18 4.72 -14.92
CA THR A 125 10.67 3.67 -14.00
C THR A 125 10.82 4.03 -12.52
N GLY A 126 11.22 5.25 -12.18
CA GLY A 126 11.45 5.69 -10.80
C GLY A 126 10.39 6.67 -10.30
N VAL A 127 10.22 6.73 -8.97
CA VAL A 127 9.36 7.71 -8.28
C VAL A 127 10.21 8.63 -7.41
N ASP A 128 10.04 9.95 -7.58
CA ASP A 128 10.62 10.95 -6.69
C ASP A 128 9.75 11.09 -5.43
N GLN A 129 10.31 10.79 -4.25
CA GLN A 129 9.57 10.84 -2.98
C GLN A 129 9.15 12.25 -2.56
N SER A 130 9.79 13.30 -3.09
CA SER A 130 9.48 14.69 -2.73
C SER A 130 8.12 15.18 -3.23
N VAL A 131 7.49 14.43 -4.13
CA VAL A 131 6.18 14.76 -4.73
C VAL A 131 5.10 13.71 -4.43
N VAL A 132 5.33 12.91 -3.39
CA VAL A 132 4.40 11.89 -2.88
C VAL A 132 3.63 12.45 -1.70
N GLU A 133 2.30 12.45 -1.77
CA GLU A 133 1.42 12.79 -0.66
C GLU A 133 0.69 11.54 -0.16
N ASP A 134 0.81 11.24 1.13
CA ASP A 134 0.11 10.10 1.74
C ASP A 134 -1.40 10.39 1.79
N CYS A 135 -2.19 9.45 1.27
CA CYS A 135 -3.65 9.54 1.32
C CYS A 135 -4.19 9.26 2.73
N GLU A 136 -5.43 9.65 2.97
CA GLU A 136 -6.10 9.32 4.22
C GLU A 136 -6.41 7.82 4.29
N ARG A 137 -6.05 7.25 5.44
CA ARG A 137 -6.44 5.90 5.83
C ARG A 137 -7.94 5.83 6.11
N GLY A 138 -8.62 4.88 5.46
CA GLY A 138 -10.05 4.66 5.61
C GLY A 138 -10.85 5.04 4.36
N TYR A 139 -11.97 4.36 4.15
CA TYR A 139 -12.96 4.71 3.13
C TYR A 139 -13.94 5.79 3.63
N ASN A 140 -13.86 7.00 3.08
CA ASN A 140 -14.65 8.16 3.46
C ASN A 140 -15.11 8.97 2.22
N PRO A 141 -16.13 8.48 1.50
CA PRO A 141 -16.62 9.11 0.27
C PRO A 141 -17.31 10.46 0.50
N ALA A 142 -17.65 10.82 1.75
CA ALA A 142 -18.36 12.04 2.10
C ALA A 142 -17.45 13.27 2.29
N ARG A 143 -16.14 13.11 2.13
CA ARG A 143 -15.16 14.20 2.24
C ARG A 143 -15.08 15.10 0.99
N PHE A 144 -15.86 14.82 -0.04
CA PHE A 144 -15.81 15.49 -1.34
C PHE A 144 -17.18 16.02 -1.77
#